data_AF-A0A2A3E6P9-F1
#
_entry.id   AF-A0A2A3E6P9-F1
#
_cell.length_a   1.000
_cell.length_b   1.000
_cell.length_c   1.000
_cell.angle_alpha   90.00
_cell.angle_beta   90.00
_cell.angle_gamma   90.00
#
_symmetry.space_group_name_H-M   'P 1'
#
loop_
_entity.id
_entity.type
_entity.pdbx_description
1 polymer ?
#
loop_
_entity_poly.entity_id
_entity_poly.type
_entity_poly.pdbx_seq_one_letter_code
_entity_poly.pdbx_strand_id
1 'polypeptide(L)' 'MEIYTKVVAGIMRVLIQKSPSNKMLNAAHKLILCGKSQGILREDVRVIGGKQVTATESPGFELYKQIQSWPEWVSTP' A
#
# COMPACT_ATOMS: atom_id res chain seq x y z
N MET A 1 5.07 -16.99 -8.16
CA MET A 1 5.00 -15.59 -8.62
C MET A 1 3.67 -14.90 -8.29
N GLU A 2 2.61 -15.65 -7.95
CA GLU A 2 1.27 -15.10 -7.61
C GLU A 2 1.01 -14.88 -6.10
N ILE A 3 1.96 -15.30 -5.25
CA ILE A 3 1.81 -15.31 -3.80
C ILE A 3 2.22 -13.97 -3.17
N TYR A 4 3.26 -13.31 -3.71
CA TYR A 4 3.81 -12.06 -3.15
C TYR A 4 2.94 -10.83 -3.45
N THR A 5 2.26 -10.78 -4.60
CA THR A 5 1.30 -9.71 -4.92
C THR A 5 0.13 -9.67 -3.94
N LYS A 6 -0.24 -10.82 -3.37
CA LYS A 6 -1.35 -10.91 -2.40
C LYS A 6 -0.99 -10.44 -0.99
N VAL A 7 0.28 -10.48 -0.60
CA VAL A 7 0.70 -10.10 0.76
C VAL A 7 0.61 -8.59 0.98
N VAL A 8 0.99 -7.79 -0.02
CA VAL A 8 0.88 -6.31 0.07
C VAL A 8 -0.58 -5.85 -0.02
N ALA A 9 -1.40 -6.54 -0.81
CA ALA A 9 -2.83 -6.25 -0.93
C ALA A 9 -3.65 -6.61 0.34
N GLY A 10 -3.14 -7.53 1.17
CA GLY A 10 -3.86 -8.03 2.35
C GLY A 10 -3.95 -7.02 3.50
N ILE A 11 -2.92 -6.19 3.70
CA ILE A 11 -2.85 -5.29 4.87
C ILE A 11 -3.69 -4.02 4.68
N MET A 12 -3.93 -3.60 3.43
CA MET A 12 -4.70 -2.39 3.12
C MET A 12 -6.23 -2.60 3.08
N ARG A 13 -6.72 -3.85 3.22
CA ARG A 13 -8.16 -4.14 3.14
C ARG A 13 -8.96 -3.59 4.35
N VAL A 14 -8.29 -3.11 5.40
CA VAL A 14 -8.87 -2.65 6.68
C VAL A 14 -8.97 -1.12 6.82
N LEU A 15 -8.83 -0.33 5.75
CA LEU A 15 -8.82 1.15 5.90
C LEU A 15 -10.01 1.89 5.25
N ILE A 16 -11.03 1.17 4.77
CA ILE A 16 -11.96 1.64 3.73
C ILE A 16 -12.99 2.71 4.18
N GLN A 17 -13.13 3.08 5.45
CA GLN A 17 -14.29 3.93 5.86
C GLN A 17 -14.00 5.25 6.57
N LYS A 18 -12.74 5.60 6.88
CA LYS A 18 -12.44 6.88 7.52
C LYS A 18 -11.06 7.36 7.08
N SER A 19 -10.92 8.66 6.78
CA SER A 19 -9.63 9.28 6.44
C SER A 19 -8.56 8.77 7.42
N PRO A 20 -7.57 8.01 6.94
CA PRO A 20 -6.63 7.36 7.83
C PRO A 20 -5.86 8.44 8.58
N SER A 21 -5.77 8.31 9.90
CA SER A 21 -4.96 9.24 10.68
C SER A 21 -3.49 9.11 10.29
N ASN A 22 -2.70 10.17 10.46
CA ASN A 22 -1.25 10.13 10.23
C ASN A 22 -0.57 8.96 10.96
N LYS A 23 -1.08 8.56 12.12
CA LYS A 23 -0.58 7.39 12.87
C LYS A 23 -0.72 6.08 12.07
N MET A 24 -1.84 5.91 11.38
CA MET A 24 -2.12 4.70 10.58
C MET A 24 -1.24 4.67 9.34
N LEU A 25 -1.06 5.80 8.67
CA LEU A 25 -0.19 5.91 7.50
C LEU A 25 1.26 5.65 7.87
N ASN A 26 1.73 6.25 8.98
CA ASN A 26 3.08 6.03 9.48
C ASN A 26 3.29 4.56 9.87
N ALA A 27 2.30 3.90 10.48
CA ALA A 27 2.39 2.48 10.81
C ALA A 27 2.48 1.60 9.56
N ALA A 28 1.66 1.88 8.55
CA ALA A 28 1.69 1.16 7.27
C ALA A 28 3.03 1.33 6.55
N HIS A 29 3.54 2.56 6.46
CA HIS A 29 4.84 2.82 5.83
C HIS A 29 5.99 2.17 6.60
N LYS A 30 5.99 2.23 7.93
CA LYS A 30 6.97 1.51 8.77
C LYS A 30 6.94 0.00 8.54
N LEU A 31 5.76 -0.58 8.35
CA LEU A 31 5.65 -2.02 8.08
C LEU A 31 6.27 -2.39 6.74
N ILE A 32 6.11 -1.55 5.71
CA ILE A 32 6.78 -1.72 4.41
C ILE A 32 8.29 -1.65 4.58
N LEU A 33 8.81 -0.61 5.25
CA LEU A 33 10.25 -0.45 5.49
C LEU A 33 10.83 -1.63 6.29
N CYS A 34 10.10 -2.10 7.29
CA CYS A 34 10.47 -3.28 8.07
C CYS A 34 10.53 -4.53 7.19
N GLY A 35 9.54 -4.72 6.32
CA GLY A 35 9.52 -5.81 5.35
C GLY A 35 10.70 -5.78 4.38
N LYS A 36 11.12 -4.59 3.93
CA LYS A 36 12.34 -4.41 3.12
C LYS A 36 13.58 -4.82 3.91
N SER A 37 13.75 -4.28 5.12
CA SER A 37 14.92 -4.56 5.97
C SER A 37 15.09 -6.03 6.34
N GLN A 38 13.99 -6.78 6.43
CA GLN A 38 13.99 -8.21 6.72
C GLN A 38 14.12 -9.08 5.46
N GLY A 39 14.19 -8.48 4.27
CA GLY A 39 14.23 -9.20 2.99
C GLY A 39 12.91 -9.91 2.64
N ILE A 40 11.81 -9.60 3.33
CA ILE A 40 10.47 -10.13 3.05
C ILE A 40 9.89 -9.44 1.81
N LEU A 41 10.11 -8.12 1.70
CA LEU A 41 9.79 -7.33 0.53
C LEU A 41 11.08 -7.06 -0.25
N ARG A 42 10.94 -6.98 -1.59
CA ARG A 42 12.05 -6.56 -2.43
C ARG A 42 12.41 -5.10 -2.15
N GLU A 43 13.67 -4.73 -2.38
CA GLU A 43 14.13 -3.35 -2.21
C GLU A 43 13.40 -2.36 -3.14
N ASP A 44 13.00 -2.83 -4.33
CA ASP A 44 12.22 -2.12 -5.33
C ASP A 44 10.71 -2.39 -5.22
N VAL A 45 10.21 -2.69 -4.02
CA VAL A 45 8.78 -2.92 -3.79
C VAL A 45 7.95 -1.73 -4.27
N ARG A 46 6.85 -2.04 -4.95
CA ARG A 46 5.92 -1.07 -5.53
C ARG A 46 4.64 -1.05 -4.72
N VAL A 47 4.22 0.14 -4.31
CA VAL A 47 2.95 0.39 -3.64
C VAL A 47 1.94 0.93 -4.66
N ILE A 48 0.78 0.29 -4.72
CA ILE A 48 -0.32 0.65 -5.63
C ILE A 48 -1.64 0.64 -4.88
N GLY A 49 -2.59 1.45 -5.34
CA GLY A 49 -3.98 1.37 -4.91
C GLY A 49 -4.71 0.23 -5.60
N GLY A 50 -5.66 -0.42 -4.90
CA GLY A 50 -6.47 -1.51 -5.47
C GLY A 50 -7.18 -1.13 -6.77
N LYS A 51 -7.64 0.13 -6.87
CA LYS A 51 -8.24 0.72 -8.07
C LYS A 51 -7.35 0.75 -9.31
N GLN A 52 -6.03 0.61 -9.18
CA GLN A 52 -5.10 0.59 -10.34
C GLN A 52 -5.07 -0.75 -11.05
N VAL A 53 -5.53 -1.84 -10.41
CA VAL A 53 -5.42 -3.22 -10.94
C VAL A 53 -6.77 -3.94 -11.03
N THR A 54 -7.80 -3.42 -10.37
CA THR A 54 -9.13 -4.01 -10.34
C THR A 54 -10.20 -2.92 -10.35
N ALA A 55 -11.40 -3.24 -10.83
CA ALA A 55 -12.56 -2.34 -10.77
C ALA A 55 -13.09 -2.25 -9.33
N THR A 56 -12.38 -1.50 -8.48
CA THR A 56 -12.72 -1.26 -7.08
C THR A 56 -12.46 0.20 -6.73
N GLU A 57 -13.25 0.75 -5.81
CA GLU A 57 -13.00 2.09 -5.25
C GLU A 57 -11.95 2.08 -4.13
N SER A 58 -11.55 0.90 -3.66
CA SER A 58 -10.47 0.76 -2.68
C SER A 58 -9.14 1.32 -3.23
N PRO A 59 -8.36 2.09 -2.45
CA PRO A 59 -8.46 2.31 -1.00
C PRO A 59 -9.32 3.53 -0.59
N GLY A 60 -10.10 4.11 -1.50
CA GLY A 60 -10.79 5.38 -1.31
C GLY A 60 -9.92 6.57 -1.71
N PHE A 61 -10.55 7.69 -2.07
CA PHE A 61 -9.87 8.86 -2.65
C PHE A 61 -8.79 9.47 -1.74
N GLU A 62 -9.13 9.73 -0.47
CA GLU A 62 -8.23 10.39 0.48
C GLU A 62 -6.97 9.55 0.78
N LEU A 63 -7.15 8.24 0.95
CA LEU A 63 -6.04 7.35 1.21
C LEU A 63 -5.18 7.16 -0.06
N TYR A 64 -5.82 7.05 -1.22
CA TYR A 64 -5.13 6.99 -2.51
C TYR A 64 -4.22 8.22 -2.72
N LYS A 65 -4.73 9.43 -2.45
CA LYS A 65 -3.94 10.67 -2.56
C LYS A 65 -2.75 10.70 -1.61
N GLN A 66 -2.89 10.15 -0.41
CA GLN A 66 -1.82 10.18 0.60
C GLN A 66 -0.68 9.20 0.25
N ILE A 67 -1.00 7.98 -0.19
CA ILE A 67 0.04 7.00 -0.55
C ILE A 67 0.83 7.39 -1.80
N GLN A 68 0.29 8.26 -2.66
CA GLN A 68 1.03 8.80 -3.82
C GLN A 68 2.29 9.59 -3.43
N SER A 69 2.39 10.05 -2.18
CA SER A 69 3.57 10.73 -1.66
C SER A 69 4.71 9.78 -1.26
N TRP A 70 4.46 8.46 -1.20
CA TRP A 70 5.45 7.50 -0.74
C TRP A 70 6.48 7.21 -1.84
N PRO A 71 7.77 7.04 -1.49
CA PRO A 71 8.80 6.75 -2.48
C PRO A 71 8.61 5.40 -3.19
N GLU A 72 7.90 4.46 -2.55
CA GLU A 72 7.55 3.17 -3.14
C GLU A 72 6.35 3.23 -4.10
N TRP A 73 5.63 4.36 -4.17
CA TRP A 73 4.42 4.46 -4.99
C TRP A 73 4.72 4.48 -6.49
N VAL A 74 3.86 3.83 -7.26
CA VAL A 74 3.91 3.86 -8.73
C VAL A 74 2.54 4.16 -9.34
N SER A 75 2.52 5.04 -10.34
CA SER A 75 1.30 5.45 -11.07
C SER A 75 0.76 4.36 -11.98
N THR A 76 1.66 3.57 -12.54
CA THR A 76 1.36 2.43 -13.41
C THR A 76 1.91 1.19 -12.72
N PRO A 77 1.11 0.12 -12.50
CA PRO A 77 1.55 -1.15 -11.90
C PRO A 77 2.54 -1.96 -12.73
#